data_AF-A0A377N6M7-F1
#
_entry.id   AF-A0A377N6M7-F1
#
_cell.length_a   1.000
_cell.length_b   1.000
_cell.length_c   1.000
_cell.angle_alpha   90.00
_cell.angle_beta   90.00
_cell.angle_gamma   90.00
#
_symmetry.space_group_name_H-M   'P 1'
#
loop_
_entity.id
_entity.type
_entity.pdbx_description
1 polymer ?
#
loop_
_entity_poly.entity_id
_entity_poly.type
_entity_poly.pdbx_seq_one_letter_code
_entity_poly.pdbx_strand_id
1 'polypeptide(L)'
;MMPNALVQARIDSEIKDKASAVLESLGLTLSDVVRILLTRVANEGGLPAGFVSDSKAYDIWFKAKVRESLEDDSPGIPHEEVEAYFAKRREEKGV
;
A
#
# COMPACT_ATOMS: atom_id res chain seq x y z
N MET A 1 -3.45 27.54 12.17
CA MET A 1 -4.14 28.13 10.99
C MET A 1 -5.12 27.08 10.49
N MET A 2 -6.38 27.43 10.19
CA MET A 2 -7.30 26.47 9.58
C MET A 2 -6.87 26.21 8.12
N PRO A 3 -6.88 24.96 7.64
CA PRO A 3 -6.56 24.66 6.25
C PRO A 3 -7.58 25.33 5.33
N ASN A 4 -7.12 26.20 4.43
CA ASN A 4 -7.95 26.97 3.50
C ASN A 4 -7.59 26.74 2.01
N ALA A 5 -6.62 25.85 1.74
CA ALA A 5 -6.22 25.50 0.39
C ALA A 5 -7.27 24.61 -0.29
N LEU A 6 -7.61 24.93 -1.53
CA LEU A 6 -8.59 24.19 -2.33
C LEU A 6 -7.90 23.28 -3.34
N VAL A 7 -8.42 22.06 -3.48
CA VAL A 7 -7.98 21.08 -4.48
C VAL A 7 -9.09 20.95 -5.53
N GLN A 8 -8.76 21.21 -6.80
CA GLN A 8 -9.67 21.07 -7.93
C GLN A 8 -9.10 20.09 -8.94
N ALA A 9 -9.90 19.10 -9.34
CA ALA A 9 -9.56 18.13 -10.37
C ALA A 9 -10.75 17.96 -11.32
N ARG A 10 -10.46 17.84 -12.62
CA ARG A 10 -11.49 17.51 -13.61
C ARG A 10 -11.74 16.01 -13.61
N ILE A 11 -13.00 15.62 -13.61
CA ILE A 11 -13.46 14.23 -13.63
C ILE A 11 -14.77 14.16 -14.41
N ASP A 12 -15.02 13.02 -15.03
CA ASP A 12 -16.33 12.71 -15.61
C ASP A 12 -17.43 12.74 -14.54
N SER A 13 -18.59 13.30 -14.88
CA SER A 13 -19.69 13.47 -13.93
C SER A 13 -20.26 12.15 -13.45
N GLU A 14 -20.39 11.14 -14.32
CA GLU A 14 -20.90 9.84 -13.91
C GLU A 14 -19.93 9.13 -12.96
N ILE A 15 -18.62 9.27 -13.19
CA ILE A 15 -17.61 8.71 -12.28
C ILE A 15 -17.67 9.40 -10.92
N LYS A 16 -17.82 10.74 -10.90
CA LYS A 16 -17.96 11.50 -9.66
C LYS A 16 -19.15 11.01 -8.84
N ASP A 17 -20.31 10.83 -9.49
CA ASP A 17 -21.54 10.43 -8.80
C ASP A 17 -21.44 9.00 -8.26
N LYS A 18 -20.91 8.07 -9.07
CA LYS A 18 -20.63 6.68 -8.63
C LYS A 18 -19.67 6.64 -7.44
N ALA A 19 -18.59 7.42 -7.50
CA ALA A 19 -17.61 7.49 -6.42
C ALA A 19 -18.23 8.08 -5.14
N SER A 20 -19.05 9.14 -5.26
CA SER A 20 -19.74 9.73 -4.10
C SER A 20 -20.63 8.70 -3.40
N ALA A 21 -21.45 7.96 -4.16
CA ALA A 21 -22.35 6.96 -3.62
C ALA A 21 -21.61 5.83 -2.88
N VAL A 22 -20.50 5.35 -3.43
CA VAL A 22 -19.66 4.33 -2.77
C VAL A 22 -19.05 4.87 -1.48
N LEU A 23 -18.48 6.07 -1.50
CA LEU A 23 -17.85 6.65 -0.32
C LEU A 23 -18.86 6.98 0.79
N GLU A 24 -20.05 7.48 0.43
CA GLU A 24 -21.14 7.73 1.37
C GLU A 24 -21.60 6.43 2.06
N SER A 25 -21.64 5.31 1.35
CA SER A 25 -21.95 4.00 1.96
C SER A 25 -20.91 3.56 3.01
N LEU A 26 -19.70 4.13 2.95
CA LEU A 26 -18.61 3.92 3.91
C LEU A 26 -18.56 5.01 4.98
N GLY A 27 -19.49 5.97 4.98
CA GLY A 27 -19.50 7.11 5.91
C GLY A 27 -18.41 8.15 5.63
N LEU A 28 -17.89 8.21 4.40
CA LEU A 28 -16.83 9.12 3.99
C LEU A 28 -17.33 10.08 2.90
N THR A 29 -16.89 11.34 2.96
CA THR A 29 -17.09 12.26 1.84
C THR A 29 -15.90 12.21 0.87
N LEU A 30 -16.12 12.67 -0.37
CA LEU A 30 -15.04 12.79 -1.35
C LEU A 30 -13.88 13.67 -0.82
N SER A 31 -14.22 14.74 -0.10
CA SER A 31 -13.25 15.64 0.55
C SER A 31 -12.45 14.96 1.65
N ASP A 32 -13.02 13.99 2.37
CA ASP A 32 -12.28 13.23 3.39
C ASP A 32 -11.23 12.35 2.74
N VAL A 33 -11.61 11.63 1.69
CA VAL A 33 -10.69 10.74 0.96
C VAL A 33 -9.57 11.52 0.30
N VAL A 34 -9.88 12.65 -0.35
CA VAL A 34 -8.85 13.52 -0.96
C VAL A 34 -7.88 14.05 0.10
N ARG A 35 -8.39 14.46 1.28
CA ARG A 35 -7.53 14.90 2.38
C ARG A 35 -6.62 13.78 2.89
N ILE A 36 -7.18 12.61 3.16
CA ILE A 36 -6.41 11.43 3.62
C ILE A 36 -5.32 11.07 2.61
N LEU A 37 -5.66 10.99 1.33
CA LEU A 37 -4.73 10.65 0.25
C LEU A 37 -3.57 11.65 0.20
N LEU A 38 -3.87 12.96 0.14
CA LEU A 38 -2.84 13.98 0.01
C LEU A 38 -1.97 14.11 1.27
N THR A 39 -2.55 13.97 2.46
CA THR A 39 -1.79 13.91 3.71
C THR A 39 -0.82 12.73 3.71
N ARG A 40 -1.28 11.56 3.25
CA ARG A 40 -0.44 10.37 3.18
C ARG A 40 0.71 10.54 2.18
N VAL A 41 0.43 11.06 0.99
CA VAL A 41 1.46 11.36 -0.01
C VAL A 41 2.50 12.36 0.53
N ALA A 42 2.04 13.43 1.20
CA ALA A 42 2.93 14.45 1.74
C ALA A 42 3.84 13.93 2.86
N ASN A 43 3.34 13.01 3.71
CA ASN A 43 4.09 12.49 4.86
C ASN A 43 4.94 11.26 4.52
N GLU A 44 4.47 10.39 3.61
CA GLU A 44 5.12 9.12 3.27
C GLU A 44 5.98 9.21 2.00
N GLY A 45 5.89 10.30 1.23
CA GLY A 45 6.72 10.53 0.04
C GLY A 45 6.35 9.65 -1.16
N GLY A 46 5.15 9.05 -1.16
CA GLY A 46 4.68 8.16 -2.21
C GLY A 46 3.17 7.95 -2.19
N LEU A 47 2.63 7.35 -3.26
CA LEU A 47 1.20 6.99 -3.31
C LEU A 47 0.91 5.83 -2.34
N PRO A 48 -0.30 5.78 -1.74
CA PRO A 48 -0.65 4.68 -0.84
C PRO A 48 -0.62 3.33 -1.55
N ALA A 49 -0.37 2.26 -0.78
CA ALA A 49 -0.42 0.89 -1.30
C ALA A 49 -1.76 0.63 -2.02
N GLY A 50 -1.70 0.00 -3.20
CA GLY A 50 -2.86 -0.28 -4.04
C GLY A 50 -3.20 0.79 -5.10
N PHE A 51 -2.59 1.99 -5.06
CA PHE A 51 -2.79 3.01 -6.10
C PHE A 51 -1.87 2.85 -7.33
N VAL A 52 -0.70 2.24 -7.15
CA VAL A 52 0.34 2.09 -8.20
C VAL A 52 0.69 0.65 -8.51
N SER A 53 0.28 -0.28 -7.66
CA SER A 53 0.48 -1.70 -7.93
C SER A 53 -0.59 -2.13 -8.91
N ASP A 54 -0.20 -2.49 -10.14
CA ASP A 54 -1.07 -3.31 -10.98
C ASP A 54 -1.37 -4.58 -10.18
N SER A 55 -2.58 -4.64 -9.60
CA SER A 55 -3.01 -5.74 -8.74
C SER A 55 -2.78 -7.08 -9.43
N LYS A 56 -2.90 -7.14 -10.77
CA LYS A 56 -2.64 -8.37 -11.53
C LYS A 56 -1.16 -8.71 -11.57
N ALA A 57 -0.29 -7.73 -11.80
CA ALA A 57 1.16 -7.96 -11.79
C ALA A 57 1.64 -8.40 -10.40
N TYR A 58 1.12 -7.78 -9.34
CA TYR A 58 1.40 -8.18 -7.96
C TYR A 58 0.92 -9.60 -7.67
N ASP A 59 -0.32 -9.93 -8.04
CA ASP A 59 -0.90 -11.27 -7.85
C ASP A 59 -0.12 -12.34 -8.62
N ILE A 60 0.32 -12.05 -9.84
CA ILE A 60 1.12 -12.96 -10.66
C ILE A 60 2.48 -13.22 -9.99
N TRP A 61 3.17 -12.15 -9.58
CA TRP A 61 4.45 -12.28 -8.88
C TRP A 61 4.28 -13.05 -7.56
N PHE A 62 3.26 -12.73 -6.78
CA PHE A 62 3.00 -13.38 -5.49
C PHE A 62 2.73 -14.88 -5.67
N LYS A 63 1.85 -15.24 -6.61
CA LYS A 63 1.58 -16.65 -6.93
C LYS A 63 2.80 -17.39 -7.43
N ALA A 64 3.63 -16.73 -8.25
CA ALA A 64 4.90 -17.31 -8.71
C ALA A 64 5.85 -17.57 -7.54
N LYS A 65 5.99 -16.63 -6.60
CA LYS A 65 6.84 -16.80 -5.41
C LYS A 65 6.31 -17.89 -4.47
N VAL A 66 5.00 -18.00 -4.29
CA VAL A 66 4.38 -19.08 -3.52
C VAL A 66 4.62 -20.44 -4.17
N ARG A 67 4.46 -20.54 -5.49
CA ARG A 67 4.75 -21.78 -6.25
C ARG A 67 6.21 -22.20 -6.06
N GLU A 68 7.14 -21.26 -6.25
CA GLU A 68 8.57 -21.49 -6.05
C GLU A 68 8.86 -22.04 -4.65
N SER A 69 8.27 -21.45 -3.59
CA SER A 69 8.46 -21.93 -2.22
C SER A 69 7.81 -23.28 -1.93
N LEU A 70 6.73 -23.64 -2.63
CA LEU A 70 6.12 -24.98 -2.51
C LEU A 70 6.92 -26.06 -3.28
N GLU A 71 7.67 -25.66 -4.30
CA GLU A 71 8.51 -26.52 -5.12
C GLU A 71 9.94 -26.63 -4.56
N ASP A 72 10.32 -25.75 -3.64
CA ASP A 72 11.59 -25.79 -2.93
C ASP A 72 11.59 -26.91 -1.87
N ASP A 73 12.34 -27.97 -2.15
CA ASP A 73 12.55 -29.11 -1.24
C ASP A 73 13.72 -28.88 -0.27
N SER A 74 14.27 -27.66 -0.21
CA SER A 74 15.34 -27.33 0.72
C SER A 74 14.88 -27.53 2.18
N PRO A 75 15.76 -28.06 3.05
CA PRO A 75 15.41 -28.22 4.45
C PRO A 75 15.12 -26.85 5.08
N GLY A 76 14.10 -26.81 5.94
CA GLY A 76 13.78 -25.61 6.69
C GLY A 76 14.96 -25.14 7.54
N ILE A 77 15.13 -23.83 7.64
CA ILE A 77 16.18 -23.23 8.47
C ILE A 77 15.71 -23.23 9.93
N PRO A 78 16.53 -23.69 10.90
CA PRO A 78 16.20 -23.59 12.33
C PRO A 78 15.94 -22.15 12.77
N HIS A 79 14.99 -21.96 13.68
CA HIS A 79 14.61 -20.63 14.17
C HIS A 79 15.80 -19.83 14.73
N GLU A 80 16.67 -20.48 15.49
CA GLU A 80 17.86 -19.87 16.11
C GLU A 80 18.85 -19.30 15.07
N GLU A 81 19.03 -19.99 13.95
CA GLU A 81 19.90 -19.53 12.86
C GLU A 81 19.30 -18.31 12.14
N VAL A 82 17.98 -18.30 11.95
CA VAL A 82 17.25 -17.16 11.37
C VAL A 82 17.36 -15.93 12.27
N GLU A 83 17.18 -16.10 13.59
CA GLU A 83 17.30 -15.01 14.55
C GLU A 83 18.71 -14.42 14.59
N ALA A 84 19.75 -15.27 14.64
CA ALA A 84 21.14 -14.84 14.62
C ALA A 84 21.49 -14.05 13.35
N TYR A 85 21.02 -14.52 12.19
CA TYR A 85 21.21 -13.82 10.91
C TYR A 85 20.55 -12.43 10.91
N PHE A 86 19.29 -12.33 11.34
CA PHE A 86 18.59 -11.04 11.35
C PHE A 86 19.09 -10.09 12.45
N ALA A 87 19.57 -10.60 13.59
CA ALA A 87 20.24 -9.80 14.62
C ALA A 87 21.48 -9.10 14.06
N LYS A 88 22.37 -9.88 13.42
CA LYS A 88 23.56 -9.35 12.74
C LYS A 88 23.21 -8.30 11.68
N ARG A 89 22.18 -8.57 10.86
CA ARG A 89 21.73 -7.63 9.80
C ARG A 89 21.20 -6.30 10.35
N ARG A 90 20.59 -6.29 11.55
CA ARG A 90 20.12 -5.06 12.21
C ARG A 90 21.29 -4.22 12.73
N GLU A 91 22.30 -4.86 13.31
CA GLU A 91 23.52 -4.19 13.77
C GLU A 91 24.30 -3.56 12.60
N GLU A 92 24.37 -4.23 11.46
CA GLU A 92 25.04 -3.73 10.24
C GLU A 92 24.30 -2.57 9.56
N LYS A 93 22.97 -2.48 9.71
CA LYS A 93 22.16 -1.45 9.05
C LYS A 93 21.84 -0.23 9.90
N GLY A 94 22.28 -0.18 11.16
CA GLY A 94 22.16 1.02 12.01
C GLY A 94 20.77 1.64 11.97
N VAL A 95 19.76 0.89 12.39
CA VAL A 95 18.42 1.42 12.73
C VAL A 95 18.35 1.65 14.23
#